data_AF-A0A978W1J2-F1
#
_entry.id   AF-A0A978W1J2-F1
#
_cell.length_a   1.000
_cell.length_b   1.000
_cell.length_c   1.000
_cell.angle_alpha   90.00
_cell.angle_beta   90.00
_cell.angle_gamma   90.00
#
_symmetry.space_group_name_H-M   'P 1'
#
loop_
_entity.id
_entity.type
_entity.pdbx_description
1 polymer ?
#
loop_
_entity_poly.entity_id
_entity_poly.type
_entity_poly.pdbx_seq_one_letter_code
_entity_poly.pdbx_strand_id
1 'polypeptide(L)'
;MIYRRPQQAAAAMASLSISFYVNFSIFLLLMITRAFGQPALRYGALCLGSNFTNNSTYQINLNHLLSTLPSNTSIDYGFYNPSYGHNPDHVHAIGLCRGDVQPEACRRCLNNSAHRLTDGCPNRKGAMGGYDECVLHYSSDDDSISAGVVKYHPRFYLWNTNNVTSSNVDGFNEVLMTLLADLKSKAAAGDSFWKYATGNQPVPDYFKTIYALVQCTPDLSRNNCTKCLDKAIGDIPIHSAGKQGGRVILPSCNIRYEIEIFYDPDPPKSVNIPPSATQGKKSNTSQTIIFIVVPIAVSVVLIISICAYLRLRKAKRNGKRRHFNLSKPDRAEPEAVDEIATAESLQYDFNTIRVATENFSAANKLGQGGFGPVYRVRIYNG
;
A
#
# COMPACT_ATOMS: atom_id res chain seq x y z
N MET A 1 -56.61 1.65 15.23
CA MET A 1 -55.56 2.45 14.55
C MET A 1 -54.28 2.34 15.36
N ILE A 2 -53.13 2.00 14.77
CA ILE A 2 -51.88 1.73 15.51
C ILE A 2 -50.96 2.96 15.39
N TYR A 3 -50.55 3.56 16.52
CA TYR A 3 -49.60 4.66 16.55
C TYR A 3 -48.41 4.33 17.48
N ARG A 4 -47.38 3.65 16.93
CA ARG A 4 -46.14 3.37 17.68
C ARG A 4 -45.38 4.69 17.92
N ARG A 5 -44.93 4.90 19.17
CA ARG A 5 -44.27 6.14 19.60
C ARG A 5 -42.96 6.39 18.81
N PRO A 6 -42.77 7.56 18.17
CA PRO A 6 -41.63 7.80 17.27
C PRO A 6 -40.26 7.90 17.97
N GLN A 7 -40.21 8.18 19.28
CA GLN A 7 -38.95 8.43 19.98
C GLN A 7 -38.07 7.17 20.16
N GLN A 8 -38.66 5.98 20.36
CA GLN A 8 -37.88 4.73 20.44
C GLN A 8 -37.30 4.35 19.07
N ALA A 9 -38.07 4.55 17.99
CA ALA A 9 -37.59 4.37 16.63
C ALA A 9 -36.45 5.35 16.30
N ALA A 10 -36.56 6.62 16.69
CA ALA A 10 -35.50 7.61 16.52
C ALA A 10 -34.20 7.25 17.28
N ALA A 11 -34.30 6.71 18.50
CA ALA A 11 -33.14 6.26 19.27
C ALA A 11 -32.46 5.03 18.65
N ALA A 12 -33.23 4.05 18.17
CA ALA A 12 -32.71 2.87 17.49
C ALA A 12 -32.08 3.20 16.12
N MET A 13 -32.70 4.08 15.34
CA MET A 13 -32.11 4.57 14.08
C MET A 13 -30.83 5.38 14.33
N ALA A 14 -30.72 6.11 15.45
CA ALA A 14 -29.50 6.79 15.83
C ALA A 14 -28.36 5.82 16.19
N SER A 15 -28.62 4.74 16.94
CA SER A 15 -27.58 3.74 17.25
C SER A 15 -27.17 2.91 16.02
N LEU A 16 -28.13 2.53 15.17
CA LEU A 16 -27.87 1.84 13.91
C LEU A 16 -27.02 2.68 12.95
N SER A 17 -27.34 3.97 12.79
CA SER A 17 -26.54 4.86 11.93
C SER A 17 -25.14 5.15 12.50
N ILE A 18 -24.99 5.35 13.82
CA ILE A 18 -23.66 5.46 14.45
C ILE A 18 -22.83 4.19 14.20
N SER A 19 -23.42 3.00 14.38
CA SER A 19 -22.75 1.72 14.10
C SER A 19 -22.32 1.62 12.63
N PHE A 20 -23.20 1.99 11.70
CA PHE A 20 -22.88 2.02 10.26
C PHE A 20 -21.70 2.95 9.95
N TYR A 21 -21.70 4.18 10.46
CA TYR A 21 -20.60 5.14 10.23
C TYR A 21 -19.28 4.68 10.85
N VAL A 22 -19.30 4.04 12.03
CA VAL A 22 -18.08 3.47 12.64
C VAL A 22 -17.53 2.33 11.79
N ASN A 23 -18.37 1.37 11.38
CA ASN A 23 -17.93 0.26 10.53
C ASN A 23 -17.44 0.73 9.15
N PHE A 24 -18.11 1.72 8.54
CA PHE A 24 -17.68 2.33 7.28
C PHE A 24 -16.35 3.09 7.43
N SER A 25 -16.12 3.76 8.56
CA SER A 25 -14.84 4.43 8.86
C SER A 25 -13.70 3.43 9.06
N ILE A 26 -13.95 2.31 9.75
CA ILE A 26 -12.99 1.20 9.90
C ILE A 26 -12.68 0.57 8.54
N PHE A 27 -13.70 0.34 7.70
CA PHE A 27 -13.51 -0.16 6.33
C PHE A 27 -12.67 0.81 5.48
N LEU A 28 -12.94 2.12 5.53
CA LEU A 28 -12.12 3.14 4.89
C LEU A 28 -10.67 3.10 5.39
N LEU A 29 -10.43 3.02 6.70
CA LEU A 29 -9.09 2.90 7.28
C LEU A 29 -8.35 1.63 6.80
N LEU A 30 -9.06 0.50 6.65
CA LEU A 30 -8.49 -0.76 6.13
C LEU A 30 -8.20 -0.70 4.62
N MET A 31 -8.99 0.04 3.85
CA MET A 31 -8.71 0.31 2.43
C MET A 31 -7.55 1.31 2.26
N ILE A 32 -7.45 2.30 3.15
CA ILE A 32 -6.36 3.27 3.22
C ILE A 32 -5.03 2.59 3.55
N THR A 33 -4.96 1.72 4.56
CA THR A 33 -3.71 1.00 4.88
C THR A 33 -3.27 0.04 3.78
N ARG A 34 -4.22 -0.54 3.02
CA ARG A 34 -3.90 -1.30 1.80
C ARG A 34 -3.39 -0.42 0.65
N ALA A 35 -3.87 0.81 0.52
CA ALA A 35 -3.42 1.76 -0.51
C ALA A 35 -2.04 2.39 -0.20
N PHE A 36 -1.66 2.51 1.07
CA PHE A 36 -0.35 3.05 1.49
C PHE A 36 0.75 1.99 1.70
N GLY A 37 0.43 0.69 1.61
CA GLY A 37 1.45 -0.35 1.58
C GLY A 37 2.24 -0.31 0.27
N GLN A 38 3.57 -0.11 0.35
CA GLN A 38 4.45 -0.30 -0.82
C GLN A 38 4.23 -1.71 -1.41
N PRO A 39 4.14 -1.87 -2.75
CA PRO A 39 3.91 -3.16 -3.36
C PRO A 39 5.02 -4.15 -2.99
N ALA A 40 4.67 -5.43 -2.81
CA ALA A 40 5.65 -6.49 -2.59
C ALA A 40 6.54 -6.67 -3.84
N LEU A 41 7.81 -7.01 -3.63
CA LEU A 41 8.76 -7.27 -4.72
C LEU A 41 8.24 -8.38 -5.63
N ARG A 42 8.21 -8.13 -6.95
CA ARG A 42 7.74 -9.10 -7.95
C ARG A 42 8.58 -10.38 -7.93
N TYR A 43 9.86 -10.25 -7.61
CA TYR A 43 10.85 -11.33 -7.60
C TYR A 43 11.13 -11.88 -6.20
N GLY A 44 10.61 -11.23 -5.14
CA GLY A 44 11.11 -11.41 -3.78
C GLY A 44 12.49 -10.75 -3.57
N ALA A 45 13.14 -11.11 -2.47
CA ALA A 45 14.48 -10.63 -2.10
C ALA A 45 15.41 -11.83 -1.88
N LEU A 46 16.61 -11.79 -2.47
CA LEU A 46 17.68 -12.77 -2.23
C LEU A 46 18.78 -12.11 -1.40
N CYS A 47 19.05 -12.68 -0.22
CA CYS A 47 19.90 -12.08 0.82
C CYS A 47 21.33 -12.62 0.76
N LEU A 48 22.30 -11.76 0.46
CA LEU A 48 23.67 -12.13 0.09
C LEU A 48 24.69 -11.75 1.17
N GLY A 49 25.93 -12.21 0.98
CA GLY A 49 27.07 -11.89 1.84
C GLY A 49 26.97 -12.43 3.27
N SER A 50 27.81 -11.88 4.13
CA SER A 50 27.75 -12.02 5.59
C SER A 50 26.76 -11.02 6.22
N ASN A 51 26.55 -11.12 7.53
CA ASN A 51 25.79 -10.11 8.27
C ASN A 51 26.71 -8.94 8.67
N PHE A 52 26.16 -7.73 8.71
CA PHE A 52 26.78 -6.57 9.34
C PHE A 52 26.19 -6.29 10.73
N THR A 53 26.94 -5.59 11.59
CA THR A 53 26.48 -5.17 12.92
C THR A 53 25.62 -3.90 12.82
N ASN A 54 24.56 -3.79 13.63
CA ASN A 54 23.77 -2.55 13.75
C ASN A 54 24.68 -1.35 14.04
N ASN A 55 24.40 -0.22 13.39
CA ASN A 55 25.15 1.04 13.47
C ASN A 55 26.63 0.95 13.05
N SER A 56 27.01 -0.09 12.29
CA SER A 56 28.33 -0.16 11.65
C SER A 56 28.51 0.87 10.54
N THR A 57 29.76 1.23 10.24
CA THR A 57 30.14 2.07 9.09
C THR A 57 29.54 1.54 7.79
N TYR A 58 29.58 0.21 7.57
CA TYR A 58 28.90 -0.43 6.45
C TYR A 58 27.40 -0.09 6.36
N GLN A 59 26.66 -0.14 7.47
CA GLN A 59 25.22 0.19 7.46
C GLN A 59 24.98 1.67 7.12
N ILE A 60 25.82 2.57 7.64
CA ILE A 60 25.75 4.01 7.32
C ILE A 60 26.01 4.22 5.83
N ASN A 61 27.03 3.57 5.27
CA ASN A 61 27.37 3.65 3.85
C ASN A 61 26.27 3.07 2.95
N LEU A 62 25.66 1.94 3.34
CA LEU A 62 24.55 1.31 2.62
C LEU A 62 23.32 2.23 2.60
N ASN A 63 22.93 2.78 3.75
CA ASN A 63 21.81 3.70 3.87
C ASN A 63 22.03 4.96 3.04
N HIS A 64 23.26 5.51 3.02
CA HIS A 64 23.62 6.65 2.18
C HIS A 64 23.54 6.33 0.69
N LEU A 65 24.12 5.20 0.25
CA LEU A 65 24.10 4.77 -1.15
C LEU A 65 22.66 4.58 -1.66
N LEU A 66 21.83 3.86 -0.89
CA LEU A 66 20.47 3.53 -1.29
C LEU A 66 19.51 4.73 -1.26
N SER A 67 19.69 5.69 -0.35
CA SER A 67 18.87 6.91 -0.31
C SER A 67 19.28 7.96 -1.35
N THR A 68 20.54 7.96 -1.80
CA THR A 68 21.01 8.87 -2.86
C THR A 68 20.79 8.32 -4.26
N LEU A 69 20.72 6.99 -4.45
CA LEU A 69 20.46 6.33 -5.74
C LEU A 69 19.30 6.94 -6.56
N PRO A 70 18.10 7.24 -6.01
CA PRO A 70 16.99 7.80 -6.77
C PRO A 70 17.14 9.30 -7.05
N SER A 71 18.07 9.99 -6.40
CA SER A 71 18.29 11.43 -6.57
C SER A 71 19.16 11.76 -7.80
N ASN A 72 19.80 10.76 -8.41
CA ASN A 72 20.58 10.97 -9.63
C ASN A 72 19.65 11.12 -10.85
N THR A 73 19.45 12.37 -11.27
CA THR A 73 18.60 12.74 -12.41
C THR A 73 19.35 12.89 -13.73
N SER A 74 20.69 12.79 -13.76
CA SER A 74 21.46 12.83 -15.01
C SER A 74 21.52 11.48 -15.73
N ILE A 75 20.97 10.43 -15.12
CA ILE A 75 20.76 9.12 -15.76
C ILE A 75 19.31 9.06 -16.23
N ASP A 76 19.13 9.12 -17.55
CA ASP A 76 17.86 8.92 -18.26
C ASP A 76 17.75 7.50 -18.88
N TYR A 77 18.87 6.90 -19.27
CA TYR A 77 18.97 5.56 -19.87
C TYR A 77 18.79 4.38 -18.89
N GLY A 78 18.46 4.63 -17.63
CA GLY A 78 17.96 3.60 -16.71
C GLY A 78 18.97 2.62 -16.10
N PHE A 79 20.28 2.77 -16.32
CA PHE A 79 21.32 1.96 -15.67
C PHE A 79 22.17 2.79 -14.69
N TYR A 80 22.25 2.32 -13.45
CA TYR A 80 22.89 2.95 -12.31
C TYR A 80 23.96 2.02 -11.75
N ASN A 81 25.17 2.50 -11.53
CA ASN A 81 26.28 1.76 -10.91
C ASN A 81 27.07 2.62 -9.89
N PRO A 82 26.44 3.16 -8.84
CA PRO A 82 27.15 3.91 -7.80
C PRO A 82 27.85 2.99 -6.79
N SER A 83 28.87 3.52 -6.12
CA SER A 83 29.44 2.92 -4.92
C SER A 83 29.76 3.99 -3.87
N TYR A 84 29.83 3.61 -2.59
CA TYR A 84 30.05 4.56 -1.49
C TYR A 84 30.73 3.90 -0.28
N GLY A 85 31.62 4.66 0.36
CA GLY A 85 32.51 4.17 1.43
C GLY A 85 33.89 3.76 0.89
N HIS A 86 34.66 3.11 1.76
CA HIS A 86 35.99 2.55 1.46
C HIS A 86 36.11 1.19 2.16
N ASN A 87 36.99 0.31 1.66
CA ASN A 87 37.22 -1.01 2.27
C ASN A 87 37.67 -0.88 3.73
N PRO A 88 37.11 -1.70 4.67
CA PRO A 88 36.26 -2.88 4.47
C PRO A 88 34.73 -2.62 4.50
N ASP A 89 34.31 -1.35 4.51
CA ASP A 89 32.92 -0.91 4.66
C ASP A 89 32.33 -0.34 3.35
N HIS A 90 32.96 -0.61 2.21
CA HIS A 90 32.51 -0.17 0.88
C HIS A 90 31.21 -0.91 0.47
N VAL A 91 30.31 -0.18 -0.16
CA VAL A 91 29.07 -0.71 -0.76
C VAL A 91 29.06 -0.39 -2.25
N HIS A 92 28.81 -1.40 -3.08
CA HIS A 92 28.49 -1.27 -4.50
C HIS A 92 27.01 -1.54 -4.73
N ALA A 93 26.38 -0.83 -5.67
CA ALA A 93 25.03 -1.15 -6.13
C ALA A 93 24.91 -1.04 -7.65
N ILE A 94 24.15 -1.96 -8.25
CA ILE A 94 23.72 -1.94 -9.65
C ILE A 94 22.19 -1.87 -9.67
N GLY A 95 21.66 -0.81 -10.27
CA GLY A 95 20.25 -0.66 -10.60
C GLY A 95 20.05 -0.73 -12.12
N LEU A 96 19.25 -1.69 -12.60
CA LEU A 96 18.91 -1.84 -14.01
C LEU A 96 17.39 -1.72 -14.18
N CYS A 97 16.95 -0.61 -14.76
CA CYS A 97 15.56 -0.44 -15.19
C CYS A 97 15.34 -1.07 -16.57
N ARG A 98 14.11 -1.53 -16.81
CA ARG A 98 13.70 -2.09 -18.10
C ARG A 98 13.67 -0.98 -19.16
N GLY A 99 14.20 -1.23 -20.35
CA GLY A 99 14.44 -0.17 -21.36
C GLY A 99 13.21 0.68 -21.74
N ASP A 100 12.00 0.14 -21.74
CA ASP A 100 10.78 0.92 -22.02
C ASP A 100 10.28 1.78 -20.84
N VAL A 101 10.96 1.77 -19.68
CA VAL A 101 10.53 2.46 -18.47
C VAL A 101 11.07 3.89 -18.41
N GLN A 102 10.14 4.85 -18.37
CA GLN A 102 10.43 6.29 -18.22
C GLN A 102 11.30 6.59 -16.98
N PRO A 103 12.24 7.56 -17.04
CA PRO A 103 13.25 7.78 -15.98
C PRO A 103 12.68 7.97 -14.57
N GLU A 104 11.52 8.62 -14.44
CA GLU A 104 10.86 8.84 -13.15
C GLU A 104 10.21 7.57 -12.58
N ALA A 105 9.64 6.73 -13.44
CA ALA A 105 9.13 5.42 -13.05
C ALA A 105 10.29 4.48 -12.65
N CYS A 106 11.42 4.58 -13.34
CA CYS A 106 12.67 3.89 -13.02
C CYS A 106 13.20 4.28 -11.64
N ARG A 107 13.43 5.58 -11.37
CA ARG A 107 13.87 6.09 -10.05
C ARG A 107 12.95 5.63 -8.92
N ARG A 108 11.63 5.73 -9.12
CA ARG A 108 10.62 5.26 -8.14
C ARG A 108 10.69 3.74 -7.91
N CYS A 109 10.92 2.95 -8.96
CA CYS A 109 11.11 1.51 -8.85
C CYS A 109 12.36 1.16 -8.05
N LEU A 110 13.48 1.83 -8.30
CA LEU A 110 14.73 1.64 -7.56
C LEU A 110 14.59 2.05 -6.09
N ASN A 111 13.93 3.18 -5.78
CA ASN A 111 13.64 3.59 -4.41
C ASN A 111 12.80 2.57 -3.64
N ASN A 112 11.71 2.09 -4.25
CA ASN A 112 10.87 1.06 -3.63
C ASN A 112 11.64 -0.26 -3.44
N SER A 113 12.48 -0.62 -4.42
CA SER A 113 13.32 -1.81 -4.34
C SER A 113 14.34 -1.71 -3.20
N ALA A 114 14.96 -0.55 -3.01
CA ALA A 114 15.91 -0.30 -1.92
C ALA A 114 15.25 -0.54 -0.55
N HIS A 115 14.12 0.11 -0.27
CA HIS A 115 13.36 -0.10 0.97
C HIS A 115 12.99 -1.58 1.17
N ARG A 116 12.42 -2.23 0.15
CA ARG A 116 11.96 -3.61 0.26
C ARG A 116 13.09 -4.65 0.38
N LEU A 117 14.27 -4.36 -0.16
CA LEU A 117 15.45 -5.19 0.07
C LEU A 117 15.99 -5.01 1.49
N THR A 118 16.02 -3.79 2.04
CA THR A 118 16.42 -3.59 3.45
C THR A 118 15.40 -4.18 4.44
N ASP A 119 14.10 -4.14 4.13
CA ASP A 119 13.05 -4.80 4.92
C ASP A 119 13.20 -6.33 4.89
N GLY A 120 13.42 -6.91 3.70
CA GLY A 120 13.44 -8.36 3.47
C GLY A 120 14.77 -9.04 3.80
N CYS A 121 15.88 -8.30 3.76
CA CYS A 121 17.23 -8.77 4.04
C CYS A 121 17.90 -7.94 5.15
N PRO A 122 17.32 -7.92 6.38
CA PRO A 122 17.85 -7.12 7.48
C PRO A 122 19.28 -7.53 7.83
N ASN A 123 20.15 -6.54 8.01
CA ASN A 123 21.55 -6.69 8.38
C ASN A 123 22.45 -7.47 7.40
N ARG A 124 22.09 -7.57 6.11
CA ARG A 124 22.83 -8.34 5.10
C ARG A 124 23.80 -7.45 4.30
N LYS A 125 25.05 -7.88 4.15
CA LYS A 125 26.08 -7.20 3.32
C LYS A 125 25.83 -7.29 1.80
N GLY A 126 24.73 -7.89 1.37
CA GLY A 126 24.21 -7.71 0.02
C GLY A 126 22.75 -8.18 -0.10
N ALA A 127 22.05 -7.70 -1.13
CA ALA A 127 20.73 -8.21 -1.52
C ALA A 127 20.42 -7.91 -2.99
N MET A 128 19.61 -8.75 -3.63
CA MET A 128 19.09 -8.52 -4.98
C MET A 128 17.58 -8.78 -5.06
N GLY A 129 16.86 -8.01 -5.88
CA GLY A 129 15.42 -8.15 -6.13
C GLY A 129 14.84 -6.97 -6.92
N GLY A 130 13.52 -6.89 -7.09
CA GLY A 130 12.89 -5.78 -7.82
C GLY A 130 11.44 -6.02 -8.27
N TYR A 131 11.06 -5.32 -9.34
CA TYR A 131 9.72 -5.28 -9.95
C TYR A 131 9.77 -5.48 -11.48
N ASP A 132 8.63 -5.46 -12.18
CA ASP A 132 8.58 -5.63 -13.66
C ASP A 132 9.35 -4.53 -14.40
N GLU A 133 9.60 -3.41 -13.74
CA GLU A 133 10.18 -2.18 -14.26
C GLU A 133 11.67 -2.02 -13.92
N CYS A 134 12.20 -2.72 -12.91
CA CYS A 134 13.61 -2.64 -12.53
C CYS A 134 14.09 -3.79 -11.63
N VAL A 135 15.40 -4.00 -11.62
CA VAL A 135 16.13 -4.84 -10.68
C VAL A 135 17.18 -4.00 -9.95
N LEU A 136 17.31 -4.20 -8.65
CA LEU A 136 18.36 -3.63 -7.82
C LEU A 136 19.17 -4.75 -7.18
N HIS A 137 20.49 -4.64 -7.23
CA HIS A 137 21.47 -5.48 -6.55
C HIS A 137 22.43 -4.57 -5.78
N TYR A 138 22.68 -4.83 -4.49
CA TYR A 138 23.80 -4.24 -3.77
C TYR A 138 24.62 -5.32 -3.07
N SER A 139 25.92 -5.07 -2.88
CA SER A 139 26.82 -5.96 -2.13
C SER A 139 28.07 -5.23 -1.62
N SER A 140 28.82 -5.90 -0.74
CA SER A 140 30.17 -5.52 -0.28
C SER A 140 31.28 -6.39 -0.88
N ASP A 141 30.94 -7.20 -1.88
CA ASP A 141 31.73 -8.33 -2.34
C ASP A 141 31.83 -8.30 -3.87
N ASP A 142 33.03 -8.00 -4.36
CA ASP A 142 33.32 -7.80 -5.79
C ASP A 142 33.16 -9.08 -6.62
N ASP A 143 33.23 -10.26 -5.98
CA ASP A 143 32.93 -11.55 -6.63
C ASP A 143 31.42 -11.72 -6.86
N SER A 144 30.57 -11.09 -6.04
CA SER A 144 29.13 -11.03 -6.27
C SER A 144 28.70 -9.90 -7.21
N ILE A 145 29.31 -8.71 -7.14
CA ILE A 145 28.92 -7.52 -7.91
C ILE A 145 30.14 -6.78 -8.47
N SER A 146 30.23 -6.59 -9.78
CA SER A 146 31.25 -5.71 -10.38
C SER A 146 30.90 -5.33 -11.81
N ALA A 147 31.33 -4.13 -12.21
CA ALA A 147 31.01 -3.53 -13.51
C ALA A 147 31.83 -4.16 -14.66
N GLY A 148 31.22 -4.28 -15.84
CA GLY A 148 31.79 -4.87 -17.06
C GLY A 148 31.99 -6.39 -17.02
N VAL A 149 31.93 -7.00 -15.83
CA VAL A 149 32.09 -8.43 -15.58
C VAL A 149 30.73 -9.14 -15.66
N VAL A 150 30.67 -10.29 -16.33
CA VAL A 150 29.45 -11.10 -16.37
C VAL A 150 29.28 -11.82 -15.04
N LYS A 151 28.22 -11.49 -14.31
CA LYS A 151 27.75 -12.21 -13.13
C LYS A 151 26.50 -13.02 -13.49
N TYR A 152 26.42 -14.25 -13.01
CA TYR A 152 25.27 -15.15 -13.21
C TYR A 152 24.48 -15.43 -11.92
N HIS A 153 24.94 -14.94 -10.78
CA HIS A 153 24.37 -15.20 -9.46
C HIS A 153 24.36 -13.93 -8.59
N PRO A 154 23.33 -13.75 -7.73
CA PRO A 154 22.15 -14.60 -7.58
C PRO A 154 21.22 -14.49 -8.80
N ARG A 155 20.23 -15.37 -8.91
CA ARG A 155 19.36 -15.48 -10.09
C ARG A 155 17.92 -15.83 -9.71
N PHE A 156 16.97 -15.26 -10.45
CA PHE A 156 15.54 -15.54 -10.29
C PHE A 156 14.95 -16.24 -11.52
N TYR A 157 14.01 -17.13 -11.26
CA TYR A 157 13.17 -17.79 -12.25
C TYR A 157 11.71 -17.51 -11.92
N LEU A 158 10.95 -17.06 -12.92
CA LEU A 158 9.50 -16.90 -12.82
C LEU A 158 8.88 -17.44 -14.10
N TRP A 159 7.70 -18.02 -14.01
CA TRP A 159 6.98 -18.56 -15.15
C TRP A 159 5.50 -18.22 -15.07
N ASN A 160 4.86 -18.16 -16.24
CA ASN A 160 3.42 -18.16 -16.34
C ASN A 160 2.89 -19.49 -15.80
N THR A 161 1.83 -19.47 -14.99
CA THR A 161 1.26 -20.71 -14.43
C THR A 161 0.73 -21.61 -15.54
N ASN A 162 0.21 -21.01 -16.60
CA ASN A 162 -0.43 -21.69 -17.71
C ASN A 162 0.59 -22.37 -18.65
N ASN A 163 0.19 -23.54 -19.16
CA ASN A 163 0.97 -24.30 -20.13
C ASN A 163 0.55 -23.94 -21.57
N VAL A 164 1.47 -24.10 -22.51
CA VAL A 164 1.14 -24.23 -23.94
C VAL A 164 0.40 -25.56 -24.13
N THR A 165 -0.54 -25.63 -25.08
CA THR A 165 -1.24 -26.88 -25.40
C THR A 165 -0.23 -27.92 -25.90
N SER A 166 -0.33 -29.17 -25.45
CA SER A 166 0.65 -30.23 -25.75
C SER A 166 0.93 -30.41 -27.25
N SER A 167 -0.09 -30.27 -28.11
CA SER A 167 0.00 -30.29 -29.58
C SER A 167 0.83 -29.17 -30.20
N ASN A 168 1.17 -28.13 -29.45
CA ASN A 168 1.81 -26.91 -29.94
C ASN A 168 3.14 -26.60 -29.24
N VAL A 169 3.59 -27.41 -28.28
CA VAL A 169 4.79 -27.14 -27.45
C VAL A 169 6.04 -26.99 -28.31
N ASP A 170 6.25 -27.89 -29.28
CA ASP A 170 7.48 -27.90 -30.07
C ASP A 170 7.59 -26.68 -31.00
N GLY A 171 6.53 -26.38 -31.77
CA GLY A 171 6.47 -25.18 -32.61
C GLY A 171 6.51 -23.87 -31.81
N PHE A 172 5.92 -23.84 -30.61
CA PHE A 172 6.06 -22.70 -29.69
C PHE A 172 7.52 -22.52 -29.23
N ASN A 173 8.20 -23.61 -28.87
CA ASN A 173 9.61 -23.58 -28.46
C ASN A 173 10.53 -23.17 -29.62
N GLU A 174 10.30 -23.66 -30.84
CA GLU A 174 11.08 -23.29 -32.03
C GLU A 174 10.95 -21.79 -32.35
N VAL A 175 9.73 -21.26 -32.33
CA VAL A 175 9.45 -19.84 -32.54
C VAL A 175 10.07 -18.99 -31.42
N LEU A 176 9.96 -19.43 -30.15
CA LEU A 176 10.55 -18.75 -29.00
C LEU A 176 12.08 -18.66 -29.10
N MET A 177 12.75 -19.78 -29.40
CA MET A 177 14.22 -19.84 -29.44
C MET A 177 14.78 -19.03 -30.62
N THR A 178 14.11 -19.10 -31.79
CA THR A 178 14.42 -18.26 -32.95
C THR A 178 14.31 -16.77 -32.62
N LEU A 179 13.20 -16.36 -32.00
CA LEU A 179 12.97 -14.97 -31.60
C LEU A 179 14.02 -14.50 -30.56
N LEU A 180 14.33 -15.31 -29.55
CA LEU A 180 15.32 -14.96 -28.53
C LEU A 180 16.76 -14.89 -29.09
N ALA A 181 17.11 -15.69 -30.11
CA ALA A 181 18.41 -15.63 -30.76
C ALA A 181 18.61 -14.33 -31.58
N ASP A 182 17.57 -13.87 -32.27
CA ASP A 182 17.54 -12.56 -32.95
C ASP A 182 17.63 -11.40 -31.93
N LEU A 183 16.77 -11.40 -30.90
CA LEU A 183 16.76 -10.36 -29.88
C LEU A 183 18.07 -10.29 -29.10
N LYS A 184 18.69 -11.44 -28.79
CA LYS A 184 20.04 -11.51 -28.19
C LYS A 184 21.05 -10.75 -29.05
N SER A 185 21.04 -10.99 -30.36
CA SER A 185 21.96 -10.39 -31.31
C SER A 185 21.76 -8.88 -31.41
N LYS A 186 20.50 -8.41 -31.38
CA LYS A 186 20.14 -6.99 -31.35
C LYS A 186 20.55 -6.29 -30.04
N ALA A 187 20.23 -6.86 -28.88
CA ALA A 187 20.57 -6.26 -27.59
C ALA A 187 22.09 -6.22 -27.35
N ALA A 188 22.82 -7.28 -27.70
CA ALA A 188 24.28 -7.30 -27.64
C ALA A 188 24.93 -6.36 -28.67
N ALA A 189 24.21 -5.96 -29.73
CA ALA A 189 24.71 -5.00 -30.70
C ALA A 189 24.75 -3.55 -30.21
N GLY A 190 23.95 -3.21 -29.19
CA GLY A 190 23.81 -1.87 -28.64
C GLY A 190 25.03 -1.30 -27.90
N ASP A 191 24.93 -0.02 -27.53
CA ASP A 191 26.04 0.85 -27.07
C ASP A 191 26.21 0.86 -25.53
N SER A 192 26.96 1.83 -24.99
CA SER A 192 27.24 1.99 -23.56
C SER A 192 26.06 2.52 -22.73
N PHE A 193 24.95 2.89 -23.37
CA PHE A 193 23.73 3.37 -22.71
C PHE A 193 22.59 2.35 -22.84
N TRP A 194 22.53 1.65 -23.98
CA TRP A 194 21.39 0.79 -24.33
C TRP A 194 21.81 -0.59 -24.85
N LYS A 195 21.48 -1.65 -24.09
CA LYS A 195 21.59 -3.05 -24.52
C LYS A 195 20.30 -3.80 -24.29
N TYR A 196 19.29 -3.43 -25.06
CA TYR A 196 17.90 -3.86 -24.91
C TYR A 196 17.30 -4.17 -26.29
N ALA A 197 16.52 -5.23 -26.38
CA ALA A 197 15.73 -5.53 -27.58
C ALA A 197 14.39 -6.18 -27.22
N THR A 198 13.34 -5.73 -27.89
CA THR A 198 11.99 -6.31 -27.87
C THR A 198 11.60 -6.82 -29.24
N GLY A 199 10.72 -7.82 -29.26
CA GLY A 199 10.15 -8.35 -30.48
C GLY A 199 8.93 -9.21 -30.21
N ASN A 200 8.25 -9.61 -31.27
CA ASN A 200 7.14 -10.53 -31.21
C ASN A 200 7.09 -11.40 -32.47
N GLN A 201 6.51 -12.60 -32.36
CA GLN A 201 6.36 -13.53 -33.46
C GLN A 201 5.09 -14.38 -33.28
N PRO A 202 4.22 -14.51 -34.30
CA PRO A 202 3.06 -15.40 -34.25
C PRO A 202 3.48 -16.88 -34.29
N VAL A 203 2.76 -17.73 -33.55
CA VAL A 203 2.86 -19.20 -33.58
C VAL A 203 1.65 -19.73 -34.33
N PRO A 204 1.78 -20.18 -35.60
CA PRO A 204 0.65 -20.42 -36.49
C PRO A 204 -0.42 -21.35 -35.92
N ASP A 205 -0.03 -22.58 -35.55
CA ASP A 205 -0.96 -23.63 -35.10
C ASP A 205 -1.53 -23.40 -33.70
N TYR A 206 -1.05 -22.38 -32.98
CA TYR A 206 -1.45 -22.06 -31.61
C TYR A 206 -2.29 -20.77 -31.52
N PHE A 207 -2.45 -20.03 -32.63
CA PHE A 207 -3.23 -18.78 -32.72
C PHE A 207 -2.87 -17.72 -31.65
N LYS A 208 -1.61 -17.73 -31.22
CA LYS A 208 -1.04 -16.79 -30.24
C LYS A 208 0.25 -16.18 -30.76
N THR A 209 0.57 -15.00 -30.25
CA THR A 209 1.82 -14.28 -30.55
C THR A 209 2.70 -14.33 -29.31
N ILE A 210 3.94 -14.77 -29.45
CA ILE A 210 4.95 -14.65 -28.40
C ILE A 210 5.48 -13.22 -28.43
N TYR A 211 5.41 -12.53 -27.29
CA TYR A 211 6.11 -11.27 -27.06
C TYR A 211 7.36 -11.58 -26.23
N ALA A 212 8.52 -11.08 -26.64
CA ALA A 212 9.79 -11.31 -25.96
C ALA A 212 10.60 -10.03 -25.78
N LEU A 213 11.41 -10.01 -24.73
CA LEU A 213 12.29 -8.92 -24.32
C LEU A 213 13.57 -9.53 -23.77
N VAL A 214 14.72 -9.00 -24.21
CA VAL A 214 16.03 -9.32 -23.63
C VAL A 214 16.81 -8.05 -23.33
N GLN A 215 17.56 -8.04 -22.24
CA GLN A 215 18.34 -6.87 -21.83
C GLN A 215 19.63 -7.27 -21.09
N CYS A 216 20.71 -6.55 -21.33
CA CYS A 216 21.96 -6.62 -20.57
C CYS A 216 22.19 -5.33 -19.77
N THR A 217 23.09 -5.37 -18.80
CA THR A 217 23.69 -4.14 -18.28
C THR A 217 24.54 -3.48 -19.40
N PRO A 218 24.41 -2.16 -19.66
CA PRO A 218 25.07 -1.50 -20.79
C PRO A 218 26.61 -1.46 -20.73
N ASP A 219 27.18 -1.66 -19.55
CA ASP A 219 28.63 -1.69 -19.27
C ASP A 219 29.36 -2.93 -19.81
N LEU A 220 28.63 -3.98 -20.21
CA LEU A 220 29.22 -5.18 -20.79
C LEU A 220 29.75 -4.93 -22.21
N SER A 221 30.78 -5.68 -22.61
CA SER A 221 31.09 -5.83 -24.05
C SER A 221 29.99 -6.61 -24.78
N ARG A 222 29.91 -6.48 -26.11
CA ARG A 222 29.01 -7.30 -26.96
C ARG A 222 29.12 -8.80 -26.64
N ASN A 223 30.36 -9.31 -26.55
CA ASN A 223 30.63 -10.71 -26.21
C ASN A 223 30.13 -11.10 -24.80
N ASN A 224 30.32 -10.22 -23.81
CA ASN A 224 29.87 -10.45 -22.43
C ASN A 224 28.33 -10.44 -22.33
N CYS A 225 27.65 -9.53 -23.04
CA CYS A 225 26.19 -9.52 -23.14
C CYS A 225 25.66 -10.79 -23.84
N THR A 226 26.24 -11.19 -24.98
CA THR A 226 25.89 -12.45 -25.67
C THR A 226 26.02 -13.66 -24.74
N LYS A 227 27.15 -13.81 -24.03
CA LYS A 227 27.35 -14.91 -23.06
C LYS A 227 26.33 -14.93 -21.93
N CYS A 228 25.99 -13.76 -21.38
CA CYS A 228 24.98 -13.65 -20.34
C CYS A 228 23.60 -14.09 -20.86
N LEU A 229 23.19 -13.58 -22.02
CA LEU A 229 21.92 -13.93 -22.63
C LEU A 229 21.85 -15.39 -23.09
N ASP A 230 22.94 -15.96 -23.62
CA ASP A 230 23.00 -17.40 -23.93
C ASP A 230 22.81 -18.27 -22.67
N LYS A 231 23.39 -17.87 -21.52
CA LYS A 231 23.13 -18.54 -20.25
C LYS A 231 21.67 -18.39 -19.80
N ALA A 232 21.06 -17.23 -20.02
CA ALA A 232 19.65 -16.98 -19.68
C ALA A 232 18.68 -17.73 -20.60
N ILE A 233 18.94 -17.82 -21.90
CA ILE A 233 18.14 -18.63 -22.85
C ILE A 233 18.25 -20.11 -22.49
N GLY A 234 19.46 -20.61 -22.22
CA GLY A 234 19.70 -22.01 -21.86
C GLY A 234 19.04 -22.47 -20.55
N ASP A 235 18.60 -21.54 -19.69
CA ASP A 235 17.84 -21.85 -18.47
C ASP A 235 16.32 -21.97 -18.72
N ILE A 236 15.79 -21.49 -19.86
CA ILE A 236 14.35 -21.55 -20.17
C ILE A 236 13.82 -23.00 -20.30
N PRO A 237 14.49 -23.93 -20.99
CA PRO A 237 14.07 -25.34 -21.03
C PRO A 237 14.14 -26.06 -19.67
N ILE A 238 14.84 -25.50 -18.70
CA ILE A 238 15.01 -26.08 -17.35
C ILE A 238 13.94 -25.53 -16.39
N HIS A 239 13.65 -24.23 -16.47
CA HIS A 239 12.81 -23.52 -15.49
C HIS A 239 11.48 -22.99 -16.03
N SER A 240 11.19 -23.16 -17.33
CA SER A 240 9.93 -22.70 -17.96
C SER A 240 9.48 -23.58 -19.14
N ALA A 241 9.85 -24.87 -19.13
CA ALA A 241 9.47 -25.83 -20.16
C ALA A 241 7.95 -25.87 -20.40
N GLY A 242 7.53 -25.66 -21.65
CA GLY A 242 6.11 -25.70 -22.06
C GLY A 242 5.23 -24.62 -21.44
N LYS A 243 5.79 -23.55 -20.86
CA LYS A 243 5.03 -22.44 -20.26
C LYS A 243 4.71 -21.36 -21.28
N GLN A 244 3.52 -20.74 -21.14
CA GLN A 244 3.10 -19.62 -21.99
C GLN A 244 3.96 -18.35 -21.81
N GLY A 245 4.73 -18.30 -20.74
CA GLY A 245 5.63 -17.20 -20.41
C GLY A 245 6.68 -17.65 -19.41
N GLY A 246 7.84 -17.03 -19.45
CA GLY A 246 9.00 -17.38 -18.65
C GLY A 246 9.95 -16.19 -18.49
N ARG A 247 10.66 -16.16 -17.37
CA ARG A 247 11.63 -15.12 -17.01
C ARG A 247 12.88 -15.73 -16.42
N VAL A 248 14.03 -15.25 -16.87
CA VAL A 248 15.32 -15.53 -16.27
C VAL A 248 15.98 -14.19 -15.97
N ILE A 249 16.30 -13.93 -14.70
CA ILE A 249 16.88 -12.67 -14.25
C ILE A 249 18.22 -12.98 -13.57
N LEU A 250 19.30 -12.56 -14.21
CA LEU A 250 20.67 -12.60 -13.71
C LEU A 250 21.11 -11.16 -13.38
N PRO A 251 22.23 -10.92 -12.66
CA PRO A 251 22.65 -9.57 -12.32
C PRO A 251 23.10 -8.76 -13.54
N SER A 252 23.72 -9.40 -14.53
CA SER A 252 24.25 -8.75 -15.74
C SER A 252 23.29 -8.77 -16.94
N CYS A 253 22.19 -9.53 -16.89
CA CYS A 253 21.18 -9.58 -17.96
C CYS A 253 19.87 -10.23 -17.51
N ASN A 254 18.78 -9.95 -18.22
CA ASN A 254 17.49 -10.59 -18.03
C ASN A 254 16.77 -10.87 -19.36
N ILE A 255 15.88 -11.87 -19.32
CA ILE A 255 15.00 -12.28 -20.41
C ILE A 255 13.59 -12.46 -19.88
N ARG A 256 12.59 -12.05 -20.67
CA ARG A 256 11.18 -12.37 -20.47
C ARG A 256 10.50 -12.69 -21.79
N TYR A 257 9.61 -13.69 -21.77
CA TYR A 257 8.60 -13.89 -22.79
C TYR A 257 7.21 -14.15 -22.16
N GLU A 258 6.14 -13.82 -22.89
CA GLU A 258 4.73 -14.08 -22.56
C GLU A 258 3.92 -14.18 -23.88
N ILE A 259 2.67 -14.66 -23.82
CA ILE A 259 1.71 -14.61 -24.95
C ILE A 259 0.87 -13.31 -25.02
N GLU A 260 1.07 -12.38 -24.09
CA GLU A 260 0.41 -11.07 -24.03
C GLU A 260 1.49 -9.97 -23.90
N ILE A 261 1.26 -8.78 -24.48
CA ILE A 261 2.25 -7.70 -24.45
C ILE A 261 2.46 -7.14 -23.02
N PHE A 262 3.72 -6.87 -22.66
CA PHE A 262 4.11 -6.42 -21.31
C PHE A 262 5.13 -5.28 -21.28
N TYR A 263 5.55 -4.81 -22.45
CA TYR A 263 6.45 -3.67 -22.67
C TYR A 263 5.74 -2.58 -23.47
N ASP A 264 6.17 -1.34 -23.37
CA ASP A 264 5.71 -0.28 -24.28
C ASP A 264 6.27 -0.56 -25.69
N PRO A 265 5.43 -0.72 -26.74
CA PRO A 265 5.92 -0.88 -28.10
C PRO A 265 6.53 0.40 -28.68
N ASP A 266 6.18 1.58 -28.15
CA ASP A 266 6.83 2.84 -28.49
C ASP A 266 8.05 3.06 -27.57
N PRO A 267 9.29 3.03 -28.08
CA PRO A 267 10.46 3.24 -27.22
C PRO A 267 10.48 4.67 -26.65
N PRO A 268 11.01 4.88 -25.43
CA PRO A 268 11.18 6.21 -24.87
C PRO A 268 12.08 7.04 -25.80
N LYS A 269 11.49 8.05 -26.44
CA LYS A 269 12.19 8.91 -27.39
C LYS A 269 13.32 9.64 -26.67
N SER A 270 14.56 9.43 -27.11
CA SER A 270 15.71 10.25 -26.68
C SER A 270 15.39 11.72 -26.94
N VAL A 271 15.34 12.52 -25.87
CA VAL A 271 14.82 13.90 -25.90
C VAL A 271 15.94 14.88 -26.30
N ASN A 272 16.47 14.71 -27.51
CA ASN A 272 17.32 15.71 -28.15
C ASN A 272 16.46 16.90 -28.63
N ILE A 273 16.00 17.72 -27.68
CA ILE A 273 15.21 18.94 -27.93
C ILE A 273 16.03 20.18 -27.52
N PRO A 274 16.42 21.04 -28.47
CA PRO A 274 16.97 22.36 -28.16
C PRO A 274 15.95 23.24 -27.40
N PRO A 275 16.40 24.14 -26.51
CA PRO A 275 15.50 24.85 -25.60
C PRO A 275 14.62 25.88 -26.33
N SER A 276 13.30 25.63 -26.41
CA SER A 276 12.31 26.66 -26.76
C SER A 276 10.87 26.36 -26.35
N ALA A 277 10.15 27.44 -26.06
CA ALA A 277 8.68 27.59 -26.07
C ALA A 277 7.85 26.60 -25.23
N THR A 278 7.66 26.94 -23.96
CA THR A 278 6.64 26.41 -23.06
C THR A 278 5.23 26.38 -23.69
N GLN A 279 4.62 25.20 -23.83
CA GLN A 279 3.15 25.05 -23.91
C GLN A 279 2.67 23.97 -22.94
N GLY A 280 1.93 24.38 -21.92
CA GLY A 280 1.47 23.51 -20.84
C GLY A 280 0.29 22.63 -21.24
N LYS A 281 0.54 21.36 -21.60
CA LYS A 281 -0.50 20.35 -21.77
C LYS A 281 -1.11 20.01 -20.41
N LYS A 282 -2.35 20.42 -20.15
CA LYS A 282 -3.04 20.21 -18.86
C LYS A 282 -3.08 18.72 -18.49
N SER A 283 -2.49 18.38 -17.35
CA SER A 283 -2.66 17.06 -16.72
C SER A 283 -4.03 16.97 -16.03
N ASN A 284 -4.60 15.77 -15.96
CA ASN A 284 -5.94 15.51 -15.40
C ASN A 284 -6.00 15.54 -13.85
N THR A 285 -5.06 16.22 -13.21
CA THR A 285 -4.91 16.34 -11.74
C THR A 285 -6.18 16.85 -11.04
N SER A 286 -7.01 17.62 -11.74
CA SER A 286 -8.26 18.17 -11.19
C SER A 286 -9.25 17.10 -10.73
N GLN A 287 -9.39 15.96 -11.43
CA GLN A 287 -10.36 14.93 -11.04
C GLN A 287 -9.93 14.19 -9.78
N THR A 288 -8.66 13.81 -9.66
CA THR A 288 -8.13 13.14 -8.46
C THR A 288 -8.21 14.03 -7.21
N ILE A 289 -7.96 15.34 -7.37
CA ILE A 289 -8.14 16.31 -6.29
C ILE A 289 -9.61 16.40 -5.85
N ILE A 290 -10.57 16.41 -6.79
CA ILE A 290 -12.02 16.41 -6.47
C ILE A 290 -12.38 15.18 -5.61
N PHE A 291 -11.91 13.98 -5.98
CA PHE A 291 -12.21 12.75 -5.22
C PHE A 291 -11.63 12.71 -3.80
N ILE A 292 -10.61 13.52 -3.48
CA ILE A 292 -10.01 13.59 -2.13
C ILE A 292 -10.58 14.77 -1.33
N VAL A 293 -10.68 15.95 -1.96
CA VAL A 293 -11.09 17.20 -1.29
C VAL A 293 -12.60 17.20 -0.99
N VAL A 294 -13.45 16.67 -1.87
CA VAL A 294 -14.91 16.69 -1.65
C VAL A 294 -15.31 15.85 -0.42
N PRO A 295 -14.86 14.60 -0.21
CA PRO A 295 -15.16 13.84 1.01
C PRO A 295 -14.66 14.53 2.29
N ILE A 296 -13.48 15.15 2.26
CA ILE A 296 -12.93 15.87 3.41
C ILE A 296 -13.78 17.11 3.72
N ALA A 297 -14.11 17.93 2.72
CA ALA A 297 -14.93 19.12 2.88
C ALA A 297 -16.34 18.78 3.42
N VAL A 298 -16.99 17.76 2.85
CA VAL A 298 -18.30 17.27 3.31
C VAL A 298 -18.22 16.75 4.75
N SER A 299 -17.16 16.01 5.10
CA SER A 299 -16.94 15.53 6.47
C SER A 299 -16.77 16.68 7.47
N VAL A 300 -15.98 17.70 7.14
CA VAL A 300 -15.78 18.88 7.99
C VAL A 300 -17.07 19.68 8.17
N VAL A 301 -17.85 19.89 7.10
CA VAL A 301 -19.16 20.59 7.18
C VAL A 301 -20.16 19.81 8.02
N LEU A 302 -20.19 18.46 7.92
CA LEU A 302 -21.02 17.61 8.78
C LEU A 302 -20.59 17.69 10.26
N ILE A 303 -19.29 17.63 10.55
CA ILE A 303 -18.77 17.76 11.92
C ILE A 303 -19.13 19.14 12.52
N ILE A 304 -18.96 20.23 11.76
CA ILE A 304 -19.35 21.57 12.19
C ILE A 304 -20.86 21.65 12.46
N SER A 305 -21.68 21.07 11.57
CA SER A 305 -23.15 21.05 11.71
C SER A 305 -23.60 20.27 12.95
N ILE A 306 -23.00 19.10 13.22
CA ILE A 306 -23.25 18.29 14.41
C ILE A 306 -22.80 19.05 15.67
N CYS A 307 -21.61 19.68 15.65
CA CYS A 307 -21.12 20.52 16.76
C CYS A 307 -22.06 21.70 17.06
N ALA A 308 -22.56 22.39 16.03
CA ALA A 308 -23.54 23.47 16.17
C ALA A 308 -24.85 22.94 16.76
N TYR A 309 -25.39 21.84 16.24
CA TYR A 309 -26.61 21.20 16.73
C TYR A 309 -26.51 20.75 18.21
N LEU A 310 -25.37 20.18 18.60
CA LEU A 310 -25.09 19.80 19.99
C LEU A 310 -24.92 21.01 20.92
N ARG A 311 -24.31 22.10 20.45
CA ARG A 311 -24.23 23.38 21.18
C ARG A 311 -25.62 24.00 21.37
N LEU A 312 -26.46 24.01 20.33
CA LEU A 312 -27.85 24.49 20.40
C LEU A 312 -28.72 23.62 21.33
N ARG A 313 -28.56 22.28 21.30
CA ARG A 313 -29.20 21.38 22.29
C ARG A 313 -28.75 21.67 23.72
N LYS A 314 -27.44 21.90 23.96
CA LYS A 314 -26.93 22.32 25.29
C LYS A 314 -27.50 23.68 25.72
N ALA A 315 -27.55 24.66 24.82
CA ALA A 315 -28.13 25.97 25.11
C ALA A 315 -29.61 25.86 25.51
N LYS A 316 -30.43 25.11 24.76
CA LYS A 316 -31.85 24.88 25.09
C LYS A 316 -32.04 24.10 26.40
N ARG A 317 -31.12 23.18 26.75
CA ARG A 317 -31.13 22.48 28.06
C ARG A 317 -30.70 23.38 29.22
N ASN A 318 -29.82 24.34 28.99
CA ASN A 318 -29.35 25.29 30.01
C ASN A 318 -30.33 26.44 30.24
N GLY A 319 -31.02 26.92 29.19
CA GLY A 319 -32.08 27.93 29.32
C GLY A 319 -33.21 27.47 30.25
N LYS A 320 -33.64 26.20 30.13
CA LYS A 320 -34.68 25.62 31.00
C LYS A 320 -34.24 25.40 32.46
N ARG A 321 -33.00 25.74 32.84
CA ARG A 321 -32.49 25.71 34.23
C ARG A 321 -32.44 27.08 34.93
N ARG A 322 -32.82 28.18 34.26
CA ARG A 322 -32.73 29.54 34.82
C ARG A 322 -34.06 30.18 35.25
N HIS A 323 -35.19 29.49 35.10
CA HIS A 323 -36.53 30.07 35.31
C HIS A 323 -37.33 29.40 36.47
N PHE A 324 -36.65 28.75 37.41
CA PHE A 324 -37.26 28.27 38.66
C PHE A 324 -36.44 28.78 39.85
N ASN A 325 -36.72 30.03 40.23
CA ASN A 325 -36.46 30.59 41.56
C ASN A 325 -37.22 31.92 41.70
N LEU A 326 -37.67 32.19 42.93
CA LEU A 326 -38.33 33.41 43.43
C LEU A 326 -39.84 33.61 43.17
N SER A 327 -40.51 34.01 44.25
CA SER A 327 -41.81 34.71 44.37
C SER A 327 -43.15 33.95 44.21
N LYS A 328 -43.79 33.70 45.37
CA LYS A 328 -45.26 33.66 45.61
C LYS A 328 -45.71 35.09 46.03
N PRO A 329 -47.00 35.50 45.92
CA PRO A 329 -48.01 35.10 46.92
C PRO A 329 -49.48 34.96 46.43
N ASP A 330 -50.30 34.40 47.34
CA ASP A 330 -51.74 34.58 47.62
C ASP A 330 -52.91 34.50 46.58
N ARG A 331 -53.75 33.47 46.84
CA ARG A 331 -55.23 33.47 47.03
C ARG A 331 -56.20 33.90 45.90
N ALA A 332 -56.85 32.90 45.28
CA ALA A 332 -58.32 32.74 45.21
C ALA A 332 -58.69 31.30 44.72
N GLU A 333 -59.91 30.83 45.00
CA GLU A 333 -60.53 29.57 44.52
C GLU A 333 -61.81 29.89 43.71
N PRO A 334 -62.48 28.94 43.02
CA PRO A 334 -62.11 27.53 42.72
C PRO A 334 -61.80 27.37 41.19
N GLU A 335 -62.15 26.38 40.33
CA GLU A 335 -63.01 25.17 40.28
C GLU A 335 -62.43 24.12 39.28
N ALA A 336 -63.10 22.95 39.18
CA ALA A 336 -63.19 22.08 37.99
C ALA A 336 -61.91 21.43 37.41
N VAL A 337 -61.63 20.24 37.93
CA VAL A 337 -60.67 19.22 37.48
C VAL A 337 -60.85 18.79 36.02
N ASP A 338 -59.74 18.59 35.29
CA ASP A 338 -59.52 17.34 34.54
C ASP A 338 -58.05 16.89 34.69
N GLU A 339 -57.83 15.58 34.71
CA GLU A 339 -56.52 14.93 34.88
C GLU A 339 -55.89 14.66 33.48
N ILE A 340 -54.61 14.32 33.28
CA ILE A 340 -53.80 13.28 33.90
C ILE A 340 -52.33 13.69 33.90
N ALA A 341 -51.70 13.64 35.08
CA ALA A 341 -50.26 13.83 35.21
C ALA A 341 -49.50 12.68 34.53
N THR A 342 -48.57 13.01 33.62
CA THR A 342 -47.62 12.01 33.12
C THR A 342 -46.70 11.56 34.25
N ALA A 343 -46.72 10.27 34.60
CA ALA A 343 -45.83 9.69 35.59
C ALA A 343 -44.36 9.86 35.18
N GLU A 344 -43.68 10.86 35.76
CA GLU A 344 -42.23 11.00 35.65
C GLU A 344 -41.52 9.88 36.44
N SER A 345 -40.30 9.55 36.03
CA SER A 345 -39.53 8.45 36.62
C SER A 345 -39.17 8.78 38.08
N LEU A 346 -39.71 8.00 39.03
CA LEU A 346 -39.41 8.08 40.47
C LEU A 346 -37.97 7.64 40.78
N GLN A 347 -37.01 8.49 40.42
CA GLN A 347 -35.63 8.40 40.86
C GLN A 347 -35.51 9.17 42.18
N TYR A 348 -35.69 8.46 43.29
CA TYR A 348 -35.46 9.03 44.62
C TYR A 348 -33.98 9.38 44.80
N ASP A 349 -33.71 10.54 45.39
CA ASP A 349 -32.34 10.91 45.74
C ASP A 349 -31.76 9.97 46.80
N PHE A 350 -30.43 9.79 46.78
CA PHE A 350 -29.73 8.93 47.73
C PHE A 350 -29.96 9.39 49.18
N ASN A 351 -30.09 10.68 49.44
CA ASN A 351 -30.35 11.19 50.79
C ASN A 351 -31.79 10.85 51.25
N THR A 352 -32.78 10.83 50.34
CA THR A 352 -34.14 10.35 50.63
C THR A 352 -34.13 8.86 50.99
N ILE A 353 -33.42 8.03 50.21
CA ILE A 353 -33.26 6.59 50.49
C ILE A 353 -32.54 6.36 51.82
N ARG A 354 -31.51 7.15 52.12
CA ARG A 354 -30.74 7.09 53.37
C ARG A 354 -31.61 7.44 54.59
N VAL A 355 -32.46 8.46 54.51
CA VAL A 355 -33.40 8.78 55.60
C VAL A 355 -34.46 7.70 55.75
N ALA A 356 -35.09 7.26 54.66
CA ALA A 356 -36.21 6.32 54.69
C ALA A 356 -35.83 4.84 54.96
N THR A 357 -34.53 4.54 55.09
CA THR A 357 -33.95 3.26 55.59
C THR A 357 -33.37 3.39 57.00
N GLU A 358 -33.50 4.56 57.64
CA GLU A 358 -32.86 4.91 58.91
C GLU A 358 -31.33 4.73 58.86
N ASN A 359 -30.71 5.34 57.85
CA ASN A 359 -29.29 5.24 57.52
C ASN A 359 -28.81 3.79 57.39
N PHE A 360 -29.59 2.97 56.67
CA PHE A 360 -29.33 1.53 56.45
C PHE A 360 -29.26 0.70 57.75
N SER A 361 -30.12 1.04 58.72
CA SER A 361 -30.26 0.33 60.00
C SER A 361 -30.49 -1.17 59.82
N ALA A 362 -29.80 -1.99 60.64
CA ALA A 362 -29.94 -3.44 60.62
C ALA A 362 -31.38 -3.92 60.90
N ALA A 363 -32.16 -3.16 61.68
CA ALA A 363 -33.57 -3.46 61.94
C ALA A 363 -34.46 -3.37 60.68
N ASN A 364 -34.04 -2.61 59.67
CA ASN A 364 -34.72 -2.50 58.38
C ASN A 364 -34.15 -3.47 57.32
N LYS A 365 -33.15 -4.29 57.64
CA LYS A 365 -32.54 -5.22 56.68
C LYS A 365 -33.41 -6.45 56.46
N LEU A 366 -33.84 -6.69 55.22
CA LEU A 366 -34.67 -7.82 54.81
C LEU A 366 -33.84 -9.06 54.44
N GLY A 367 -32.58 -8.88 54.06
CA GLY A 367 -31.68 -9.98 53.69
C GLY A 367 -30.37 -9.50 53.08
N GLN A 368 -29.57 -10.43 52.59
CA GLN A 368 -28.36 -10.16 51.80
C GLN A 368 -28.07 -11.34 50.88
N GLY A 369 -27.73 -11.04 49.62
CA GLY A 369 -27.29 -12.04 48.63
C GLY A 369 -26.07 -11.57 47.86
N GLY A 370 -25.75 -12.23 46.75
CA GLY A 370 -24.57 -11.91 45.92
C GLY A 370 -24.56 -10.50 45.31
N PHE A 371 -25.70 -9.81 45.32
CA PHE A 371 -25.85 -8.42 44.86
C PHE A 371 -25.94 -7.39 46.02
N GLY A 372 -25.64 -7.80 47.25
CA GLY A 372 -25.60 -6.94 48.43
C GLY A 372 -26.79 -7.07 49.40
N PRO A 373 -26.82 -6.23 50.45
CA PRO A 373 -27.88 -6.20 51.45
C PRO A 373 -29.14 -5.48 50.93
N VAL A 374 -30.32 -6.01 51.25
CA VAL A 374 -31.62 -5.43 50.88
C VAL A 374 -32.30 -4.86 52.11
N TYR A 375 -32.86 -3.66 52.00
CA TYR A 375 -33.51 -2.93 53.09
C TYR A 375 -34.97 -2.61 52.78
N ARG A 376 -35.82 -2.65 53.81
CA ARG A 376 -37.17 -2.11 53.80
C ARG A 376 -37.10 -0.59 53.88
N VAL A 377 -37.98 0.06 53.14
CA VAL A 377 -38.13 1.52 53.12
C VAL A 377 -39.54 1.86 53.59
N ARG A 378 -39.70 2.95 54.37
CA ARG A 378 -41.01 3.56 54.63
C ARG A 378 -41.04 4.95 54.01
N ILE A 379 -41.85 5.12 52.96
CA ILE A 379 -42.09 6.41 52.32
C ILE A 379 -43.54 6.80 52.62
N TYR A 380 -43.72 7.96 53.26
CA TYR A 380 -45.03 8.57 53.41
C TYR A 380 -45.31 9.42 52.17
N ASN A 381 -46.22 8.95 51.33
CA ASN A 381 -46.86 9.82 50.34
C ASN A 381 -47.99 10.56 51.07
N GLY A 382 -48.04 11.89 50.91
CA GLY A 382 -49.18 12.72 51.28
C GLY A 382 -50.18 12.81 50.13
#